data_AF-A0A349B4U7-F1
#
_entry.id   AF-A0A349B4U7-F1
#
_cell.length_a   1.000
_cell.length_b   1.000
_cell.length_c   1.000
_cell.angle_alpha   90.00
_cell.angle_beta   90.00
_cell.angle_gamma   90.00
#
_symmetry.space_group_name_H-M   'P 1'
#
loop_
_entity.id
_entity.type
_entity.pdbx_description
1 polymer ?
#
loop_
_entity_poly.entity_id
_entity_poly.type
_entity_poly.pdbx_seq_one_letter_code
_entity_poly.pdbx_strand_id
1 'polypeptide(L)'
;EAAGDGRIVSVGGPDPFTNRNLDEVDNAVLAAALLAPETGSRAAFLRPSLVVGTGDDGLVDLVDTPVRAALAQLVVAFLLAALWRARRLGRPVAEPQPVPIEASELTQAVGRVLARSDRPGPAAAALRDRARRDLSALLGLPLDASAEAVVEAIARRTDLTVAEARRAAVAPVTTDADLVEVATLLTRIRKDTTHGRRPTHV
;
A
#
# COMPACT_ATOMS: atom_id res chain seq x y z
N GLU A 1 65.22 -25.76 20.81
CA GLU A 1 63.91 -25.87 21.50
C GLU A 1 63.81 -27.23 22.15
N ALA A 2 63.54 -27.27 23.45
CA ALA A 2 63.29 -28.53 24.15
C ALA A 2 61.83 -28.92 23.91
N ALA A 3 61.61 -29.90 23.03
CA ALA A 3 60.33 -30.59 22.96
C ALA A 3 60.22 -31.47 24.22
N GLY A 4 59.16 -31.29 25.01
CA GLY A 4 58.90 -32.16 26.16
C GLY A 4 58.67 -33.61 25.71
N ASP A 5 58.94 -34.57 26.59
CA ASP A 5 58.75 -36.02 26.36
C ASP A 5 57.26 -36.44 26.40
N GLY A 6 56.38 -35.59 25.85
CA GLY A 6 54.94 -35.77 25.89
C GLY A 6 54.42 -36.63 24.72
N ARG A 7 53.34 -37.37 24.97
CA ARG A 7 52.61 -38.09 23.93
C ARG A 7 51.52 -37.19 23.34
N ILE A 8 51.53 -37.00 22.03
CA ILE A 8 50.44 -36.35 21.29
C ILE A 8 49.56 -37.44 20.68
N VAL A 9 48.26 -37.39 20.99
CA VAL A 9 47.24 -38.27 20.38
C VAL A 9 46.29 -37.40 19.58
N SER A 10 46.12 -37.71 18.29
CA SER A 10 45.15 -37.05 17.42
C SER A 10 43.90 -37.92 17.31
N VAL A 11 42.73 -37.32 17.53
CA VAL A 11 41.43 -38.00 17.38
C VAL A 11 40.66 -37.35 16.24
N GLY A 12 39.96 -38.16 15.44
CA GLY A 12 39.30 -37.72 14.19
C GLY A 12 38.09 -36.80 14.37
N GLY A 13 37.65 -36.53 15.60
CA GLY A 13 36.54 -35.64 15.88
C GLY A 13 36.26 -35.53 17.39
N PRO A 14 35.54 -34.47 17.81
CA PRO A 14 35.20 -34.25 19.21
C PRO A 14 33.97 -35.06 19.68
N ASP A 15 33.21 -35.67 18.76
CA ASP A 15 31.92 -36.31 19.01
C ASP A 15 31.87 -37.24 20.24
N PRO A 16 32.82 -38.19 20.43
CA PRO A 16 32.81 -39.06 21.61
C PRO A 16 33.08 -38.31 22.92
N PHE A 17 33.66 -37.11 22.87
CA PHE A 17 34.00 -36.28 24.03
C PHE A 17 32.95 -35.19 24.31
N THR A 18 31.75 -35.29 23.75
CA THR A 18 30.64 -34.36 24.01
C THR A 18 29.76 -34.87 25.15
N ASN A 19 29.14 -33.95 25.91
CA ASN A 19 28.24 -34.32 27.02
C ASN A 19 27.10 -35.26 26.61
N ARG A 20 26.68 -35.22 25.34
CA ARG A 20 25.59 -36.05 24.81
C ARG A 20 26.02 -37.51 24.61
N ASN A 21 27.28 -37.73 24.31
CA ASN A 21 27.76 -39.04 23.86
C ASN A 21 28.78 -39.65 24.83
N LEU A 22 29.13 -38.97 25.93
CA LEU A 22 30.19 -39.39 26.84
C LEU A 22 29.87 -40.71 27.56
N ASP A 23 28.59 -40.92 27.88
CA ASP A 23 28.06 -42.12 28.51
C ASP A 23 27.67 -43.23 27.52
N GLU A 24 27.82 -42.97 26.22
CA GLU A 24 27.52 -43.91 25.16
C GLU A 24 28.77 -44.70 24.75
N VAL A 25 28.60 -45.97 24.36
CA VAL A 25 29.60 -46.83 23.69
C VAL A 25 31.02 -46.72 24.29
N ASP A 26 31.12 -46.75 25.62
CA ASP A 26 32.37 -46.66 26.40
C ASP A 26 33.25 -45.43 26.12
N ASN A 27 32.67 -44.33 25.62
CA ASN A 27 33.40 -43.10 25.34
C ASN A 27 34.08 -42.50 26.59
N ALA A 28 33.47 -42.63 27.77
CA ALA A 28 34.08 -42.25 29.04
C ALA A 28 35.34 -43.07 29.36
N VAL A 29 35.37 -44.36 29.04
CA VAL A 29 36.53 -45.24 29.25
C VAL A 29 37.65 -44.86 28.29
N LEU A 30 37.31 -44.59 27.02
CA LEU A 30 38.26 -44.08 26.03
C LEU A 30 38.86 -42.74 26.48
N ALA A 31 38.03 -41.80 26.94
CA ALA A 31 38.49 -40.51 27.46
C ALA A 31 39.41 -40.67 28.67
N ALA A 32 39.08 -41.57 29.61
CA ALA A 32 39.91 -41.87 30.77
C ALA A 32 41.26 -42.48 30.38
N ALA A 33 41.28 -43.42 29.44
CA ALA A 33 42.51 -44.06 28.96
C ALA A 33 43.45 -43.07 28.24
N LEU A 34 42.88 -42.06 27.55
CA LEU A 34 43.65 -41.01 26.87
C LEU A 34 44.17 -39.93 27.82
N LEU A 35 43.36 -39.52 28.81
CA LEU A 35 43.70 -38.42 29.72
C LEU A 35 44.51 -38.86 30.94
N ALA A 36 44.35 -40.11 31.37
CA ALA A 36 44.97 -40.68 32.57
C ALA A 36 45.44 -42.13 32.29
N PRO A 37 46.46 -42.32 31.43
CA PRO A 37 46.89 -43.65 30.99
C PRO A 37 47.53 -44.49 32.11
N GLU A 38 48.04 -43.86 33.16
CA GLU A 38 48.65 -44.55 34.31
C GLU A 38 47.86 -44.35 35.61
N THR A 39 47.84 -45.39 36.44
CA THR A 39 47.21 -45.38 37.76
C THR A 39 47.80 -44.28 38.64
N GLY A 40 47.01 -43.27 38.99
CA GLY A 40 47.45 -42.11 39.79
C GLY A 40 47.70 -40.83 38.98
N SER A 41 47.53 -40.87 37.66
CA SER A 41 47.56 -39.67 36.80
C SER A 41 46.43 -38.69 37.18
N ARG A 42 46.73 -37.39 37.16
CA ARG A 42 45.75 -36.32 37.43
C ARG A 42 45.44 -35.58 36.14
N ALA A 43 44.18 -35.59 35.73
CA ALA A 43 43.66 -34.71 34.69
C ALA A 43 43.09 -33.45 35.33
N ALA A 44 43.50 -32.27 34.85
CA ALA A 44 42.95 -30.99 35.27
C ALA A 44 42.19 -30.37 34.09
N PHE A 45 40.91 -30.09 34.28
CA PHE A 45 40.09 -29.37 33.30
C PHE A 45 40.11 -27.88 33.61
N LEU A 46 40.65 -27.09 32.69
CA LEU A 46 40.55 -25.64 32.76
C LEU A 46 39.17 -25.25 32.24
N ARG A 47 38.24 -24.98 33.16
CA ARG A 47 36.91 -24.46 32.81
C ARG A 47 36.98 -22.93 32.83
N PRO A 48 37.00 -22.24 31.67
CA PRO A 48 36.82 -20.80 31.67
C PRO A 48 35.46 -20.48 32.28
N SER A 49 35.42 -19.55 33.23
CA SER A 49 34.20 -19.09 33.90
C SER A 49 33.37 -18.22 32.95
N LEU A 50 32.85 -18.82 31.87
CA LEU A 50 31.74 -18.24 31.15
C LEU A 50 30.48 -18.69 31.89
N VAL A 51 29.82 -17.73 32.54
CA VAL A 51 28.47 -17.92 33.10
C VAL A 51 27.54 -18.08 31.90
N VAL A 52 27.50 -19.28 31.33
CA VAL A 52 26.50 -19.65 30.33
C VAL A 52 25.29 -20.10 31.15
N GLY A 53 24.26 -19.26 31.20
CA GLY A 53 23.01 -19.57 31.90
C GLY A 53 22.39 -20.85 31.34
N THR A 54 22.27 -21.88 32.17
CA THR A 54 21.57 -23.13 31.88
C THR A 54 20.12 -23.06 32.37
N GLY A 55 19.44 -21.94 32.12
CA GLY A 55 18.04 -21.74 32.50
C GLY A 55 17.13 -22.09 31.33
N ASP A 56 16.01 -22.76 31.62
CA ASP A 56 14.89 -22.99 30.69
C ASP A 56 14.03 -21.72 30.48
N ASP A 57 14.52 -20.55 30.91
CA ASP A 57 13.80 -19.29 30.89
C ASP A 57 13.53 -18.87 29.44
N GLY A 58 12.25 -18.70 29.12
CA GLY A 58 11.81 -18.29 27.79
C GLY A 58 12.10 -16.80 27.53
N LEU A 59 11.99 -16.38 26.26
CA LEU A 59 12.16 -14.97 25.87
C LEU A 59 11.31 -13.98 26.68
N VAL A 60 10.19 -14.44 27.23
CA VAL A 60 9.24 -13.66 28.05
C VAL A 60 9.66 -13.52 29.51
N ASP A 61 10.51 -14.41 30.01
CA ASP A 61 11.04 -14.37 31.39
C ASP A 61 12.24 -13.42 31.52
N LEU A 62 12.88 -13.09 30.39
CA LEU A 62 13.88 -12.02 30.29
C LEU A 62 13.29 -10.61 30.37
N VAL A 63 11.96 -10.48 30.32
CA VAL A 63 11.28 -9.19 30.34
C VAL A 63 10.94 -8.80 31.78
N ASP A 64 11.54 -7.69 32.23
CA ASP A 64 11.29 -7.09 33.54
C ASP A 64 9.79 -6.93 33.85
N THR A 65 9.42 -7.20 35.12
CA THR A 65 8.05 -7.10 35.64
C THR A 65 7.30 -5.79 35.27
N PRO A 66 7.91 -4.58 35.34
CA PRO A 66 7.24 -3.34 34.90
C PRO A 66 6.85 -3.34 33.41
N VAL A 67 7.66 -3.93 32.54
CA VAL A 67 7.38 -3.99 31.09
C VAL A 67 6.18 -4.90 30.82
N ARG A 68 6.11 -6.05 31.53
CA ARG A 68 4.94 -6.95 31.47
C ARG A 68 3.67 -6.24 31.93
N ALA A 69 3.74 -5.45 33.00
CA ALA A 69 2.62 -4.66 33.50
C ALA A 69 2.16 -3.59 32.49
N ALA A 70 3.11 -2.89 31.86
CA ALA A 70 2.81 -1.90 30.83
C ALA A 70 2.12 -2.51 29.60
N LEU A 71 2.57 -3.69 29.14
CA LEU A 71 1.94 -4.39 28.03
C LEU A 71 0.51 -4.83 28.36
N ALA A 72 0.29 -5.36 29.57
CA ALA A 72 -1.04 -5.72 30.04
C ALA A 72 -1.99 -4.51 30.08
N GLN A 73 -1.51 -3.34 30.54
CA GLN A 73 -2.28 -2.10 30.51
C GLN A 73 -2.66 -1.67 29.09
N LEU A 74 -1.74 -1.82 28.13
CA LEU A 74 -1.99 -1.49 26.72
C LEU A 74 -3.09 -2.39 26.12
N VAL A 75 -3.05 -3.69 26.43
CA VAL A 75 -4.11 -4.63 26.02
C VAL A 75 -5.47 -4.22 26.60
N VAL A 76 -5.53 -3.90 27.89
CA VAL A 76 -6.76 -3.45 28.54
C VAL A 76 -7.28 -2.15 27.90
N ALA A 77 -6.41 -1.16 27.68
CA ALA A 77 -6.77 0.10 27.04
C ALA A 77 -7.30 -0.12 25.61
N PHE A 78 -6.66 -1.00 24.83
CA PHE A 78 -7.11 -1.38 23.49
C PHE A 78 -8.50 -2.02 23.53
N LEU A 79 -8.76 -2.95 24.46
CA LEU A 79 -10.07 -3.58 24.59
C LEU A 79 -11.16 -2.58 24.97
N LEU A 80 -10.86 -1.65 25.88
CA LEU A 80 -11.79 -0.56 26.24
C LEU A 80 -12.07 0.34 25.04
N ALA A 81 -11.03 0.72 24.28
CA ALA A 81 -11.17 1.52 23.08
C ALA A 81 -11.98 0.79 22.00
N ALA A 82 -11.71 -0.50 21.78
CA ALA A 82 -12.43 -1.34 20.85
C ALA A 82 -13.90 -1.48 21.26
N LEU A 83 -14.19 -1.68 22.54
CA LEU A 83 -15.55 -1.78 23.06
C LEU A 83 -16.30 -0.45 22.96
N TRP A 84 -15.64 0.67 23.26
CA TRP A 84 -16.19 2.01 23.07
C TRP A 84 -16.48 2.29 21.58
N ARG A 85 -15.56 1.92 20.70
CA ARG A 85 -15.70 2.07 19.25
C ARG A 85 -16.80 1.17 18.69
N ALA A 86 -16.91 -0.06 19.18
CA ALA A 86 -17.93 -1.03 18.80
C ALA A 86 -19.32 -0.59 19.24
N ARG A 87 -19.46 -0.02 20.45
CA ARG A 87 -20.72 0.60 20.90
C ARG A 87 -21.14 1.81 20.05
N ARG A 88 -20.20 2.44 19.35
CA ARG A 88 -20.45 3.62 18.51
C ARG A 88 -20.82 3.31 17.06
N LEU A 89 -20.97 2.04 16.69
CA LEU A 89 -21.70 1.64 15.49
C LEU A 89 -23.16 1.45 15.88
N GLY A 90 -23.84 2.57 16.15
CA GLY A 90 -25.29 2.57 16.31
C GLY A 90 -25.91 1.81 15.14
N ARG A 91 -26.82 0.88 15.46
CA ARG A 91 -27.59 0.07 14.51
C ARG A 91 -27.88 0.94 13.29
N PRO A 92 -27.40 0.61 12.08
CA PRO A 92 -27.67 1.41 10.90
C PRO A 92 -29.19 1.60 10.88
N VAL A 93 -29.63 2.85 11.02
CA VAL A 93 -31.02 3.19 10.78
C VAL A 93 -31.24 2.67 9.36
N ALA A 94 -32.11 1.68 9.21
CA ALA A 94 -32.52 1.22 7.90
C ALA A 94 -33.36 2.35 7.32
N GLU A 95 -32.67 3.35 6.78
CA GLU A 95 -33.29 4.30 5.86
C GLU A 95 -33.97 3.46 4.78
N PRO A 96 -35.21 3.81 4.40
CA PRO A 96 -35.89 3.13 3.31
C PRO A 96 -34.94 3.10 2.12
N GLN A 97 -34.62 1.90 1.68
CA GLN A 97 -33.69 1.67 0.59
C GLN A 97 -34.17 2.52 -0.58
N PRO A 98 -33.36 3.48 -1.07
CA PRO A 98 -33.77 4.33 -2.17
C PRO A 98 -34.25 3.40 -3.27
N VAL A 99 -35.49 3.62 -3.73
CA VAL A 99 -35.96 3.03 -4.97
C VAL A 99 -34.83 3.22 -5.97
N PRO A 100 -34.38 2.18 -6.73
CA PRO A 100 -33.37 2.37 -7.74
C PRO A 100 -33.91 3.42 -8.73
N ILE A 101 -33.54 4.66 -8.48
CA ILE A 101 -33.86 5.77 -9.34
C ILE A 101 -32.91 5.58 -10.50
N GLU A 102 -33.46 5.35 -11.69
CA GLU A 102 -32.67 5.31 -12.91
C GLU A 102 -31.73 6.52 -12.91
N ALA A 103 -30.44 6.31 -13.16
CA ALA A 103 -29.43 7.40 -13.10
C ALA A 103 -29.79 8.59 -14.02
N SER A 104 -30.67 8.35 -14.99
CA SER A 104 -31.31 9.35 -15.85
C SER A 104 -32.17 10.36 -15.07
N GLU A 105 -32.94 9.95 -14.06
CA GLU A 105 -33.84 10.85 -13.33
C GLU A 105 -33.09 11.90 -12.51
N LEU A 106 -31.98 11.53 -11.86
CA LEU A 106 -31.13 12.48 -11.15
C LEU A 106 -30.53 13.51 -12.11
N THR A 107 -30.04 13.06 -13.26
CA THR A 107 -29.48 13.95 -14.29
C THR A 107 -30.54 14.92 -14.80
N GLN A 108 -31.75 14.44 -15.03
CA GLN A 108 -32.88 15.27 -15.46
C GLN A 108 -33.34 16.25 -14.37
N ALA A 109 -33.37 15.82 -13.11
CA ALA A 109 -33.74 16.66 -11.97
C ALA A 109 -32.74 17.80 -11.78
N VAL A 110 -31.44 17.49 -11.79
CA VAL A 110 -30.37 18.49 -11.71
C VAL A 110 -30.42 19.43 -12.91
N GLY A 111 -30.61 18.90 -14.12
CA GLY A 111 -30.78 19.70 -15.33
C GLY A 111 -31.96 20.68 -15.22
N ARG A 112 -33.10 20.23 -14.70
CA ARG A 112 -34.29 21.06 -14.47
C ARG A 112 -34.05 22.16 -13.44
N VAL A 113 -33.31 21.87 -12.37
CA VAL A 113 -32.92 22.86 -11.37
C VAL A 113 -31.97 23.90 -11.95
N LEU A 114 -30.97 23.47 -12.73
CA LEU A 114 -30.02 24.38 -13.39
C LEU A 114 -30.72 25.25 -14.46
N ALA A 115 -31.63 24.68 -15.25
CA ALA A 115 -32.41 25.43 -16.23
C ALA A 115 -33.26 26.53 -15.56
N ARG A 116 -33.83 26.26 -14.38
CA ARG A 116 -34.61 27.25 -13.62
C ARG A 116 -33.79 28.45 -13.15
N SER A 117 -32.46 28.34 -13.11
CA SER A 117 -31.58 29.44 -12.70
C SER A 117 -31.35 30.51 -13.77
N ASP A 118 -31.77 30.25 -15.03
CA ASP A 118 -31.71 31.19 -16.18
C ASP A 118 -30.35 31.87 -16.35
N ARG A 119 -29.28 31.09 -16.22
CA ARG A 119 -27.87 31.56 -16.23
C ARG A 119 -27.03 30.73 -17.21
N PRO A 120 -27.18 30.95 -18.53
CA PRO A 120 -26.54 30.11 -19.53
C PRO A 120 -25.01 30.27 -19.57
N GLY A 121 -24.48 31.45 -19.26
CA GLY A 121 -23.03 31.70 -19.17
C GLY A 121 -22.33 30.85 -18.09
N PRO A 122 -22.75 30.93 -16.81
CA PRO A 122 -22.21 30.09 -15.74
C PRO A 122 -22.37 28.58 -16.01
N ALA A 123 -23.50 28.15 -16.60
CA ALA A 123 -23.70 26.77 -16.98
C ALA A 123 -22.69 26.32 -18.05
N ALA A 124 -22.45 27.14 -19.09
CA ALA A 124 -21.44 26.87 -20.10
C ALA A 124 -20.03 26.81 -19.51
N ALA A 125 -19.69 27.66 -18.55
CA ALA A 125 -18.40 27.63 -17.86
C ALA A 125 -18.20 26.29 -17.12
N ALA A 126 -19.22 25.81 -16.40
CA ALA A 126 -19.16 24.51 -15.73
C ALA A 126 -18.98 23.34 -16.70
N LEU A 127 -19.68 23.36 -17.85
CA LEU A 127 -19.53 22.34 -18.90
C LEU A 127 -18.12 22.37 -19.51
N ARG A 128 -17.58 23.56 -19.79
CA ARG A 128 -16.22 23.74 -20.34
C ARG A 128 -15.15 23.29 -19.37
N ASP A 129 -15.29 23.60 -18.09
CA ASP A 129 -14.36 23.20 -17.04
C ASP A 129 -14.32 21.67 -16.89
N ARG A 130 -15.49 21.01 -16.91
CA ARG A 130 -15.56 19.54 -16.95
C ARG A 130 -14.93 18.97 -18.22
N ALA A 131 -15.27 19.50 -19.40
CA ALA A 131 -14.72 19.05 -20.66
C ALA A 131 -13.20 19.24 -20.74
N ARG A 132 -12.65 20.35 -20.22
CA ARG A 132 -11.21 20.60 -20.16
C ARG A 132 -10.50 19.54 -19.32
N ARG A 133 -11.03 19.17 -18.15
CA ARG A 133 -10.46 18.09 -17.32
C ARG A 133 -10.45 16.76 -18.06
N ASP A 134 -11.59 16.38 -18.64
CA ASP A 134 -11.73 15.10 -19.37
C ASP A 134 -10.80 15.06 -20.60
N LEU A 135 -10.73 16.14 -21.38
CA LEU A 135 -9.87 16.24 -22.56
C LEU A 135 -8.39 16.35 -22.20
N SER A 136 -8.03 17.00 -21.10
CA SER A 136 -6.62 17.07 -20.64
C SER A 136 -6.11 15.67 -20.29
N ALA A 137 -6.92 14.86 -19.62
CA ALA A 137 -6.59 13.47 -19.31
C ALA A 137 -6.47 12.60 -20.58
N LEU A 138 -7.35 12.80 -21.58
CA LEU A 138 -7.36 12.02 -22.82
C LEU A 138 -6.27 12.44 -23.82
N LEU A 139 -5.97 13.74 -23.92
CA LEU A 139 -5.07 14.32 -24.93
C LEU A 139 -3.66 14.62 -24.38
N GLY A 140 -3.43 14.45 -23.08
CA GLY A 140 -2.14 14.74 -22.44
C GLY A 140 -1.83 16.24 -22.37
N LEU A 141 -2.85 17.10 -22.32
CA LEU A 141 -2.67 18.54 -22.25
C LEU A 141 -2.46 19.00 -20.79
N PRO A 142 -1.62 20.02 -20.54
CA PRO A 142 -1.54 20.68 -19.25
C PRO A 142 -2.88 21.31 -18.85
N LEU A 143 -3.25 21.20 -17.56
CA LEU A 143 -4.49 21.80 -17.05
C LEU A 143 -4.50 23.33 -17.12
N ASP A 144 -3.35 23.97 -17.29
CA ASP A 144 -3.13 25.41 -17.45
C ASP A 144 -2.90 25.84 -18.91
N ALA A 145 -3.05 24.93 -19.88
CA ALA A 145 -2.92 25.23 -21.31
C ALA A 145 -3.77 26.44 -21.74
N SER A 146 -3.23 27.30 -22.60
CA SER A 146 -3.97 28.46 -23.11
C SER A 146 -5.23 28.03 -23.86
N ALA A 147 -6.22 28.92 -23.92
CA ALA A 147 -7.47 28.64 -24.62
C ALA A 147 -7.22 28.33 -26.11
N GLU A 148 -6.25 29.01 -26.71
CA GLU A 148 -5.79 28.80 -28.09
C GLU A 148 -5.15 27.42 -28.27
N ALA A 149 -4.31 26.98 -27.33
CA ALA A 149 -3.69 25.66 -27.38
C ALA A 149 -4.73 24.54 -27.30
N VAL A 150 -5.78 24.73 -26.49
CA VAL A 150 -6.91 23.79 -26.39
C VAL A 150 -7.70 23.75 -27.71
N VAL A 151 -8.01 24.91 -28.29
CA VAL A 151 -8.71 24.99 -29.59
C VAL A 151 -7.92 24.29 -30.69
N GLU A 152 -6.61 24.53 -30.75
CA GLU A 152 -5.75 23.90 -31.76
C GLU A 152 -5.62 22.38 -31.54
N ALA A 153 -5.49 21.94 -30.29
CA ALA A 153 -5.44 20.51 -29.97
C ALA A 153 -6.75 19.79 -30.35
N ILE A 154 -7.90 20.41 -30.12
CA ILE A 154 -9.21 19.91 -30.54
C ILE A 154 -9.28 19.83 -32.06
N ALA A 155 -8.97 20.92 -32.77
CA ALA A 155 -9.04 20.98 -34.23
C ALA A 155 -8.09 19.98 -34.92
N ARG A 156 -6.92 19.69 -34.33
CA ARG A 156 -6.00 18.68 -34.86
C ARG A 156 -6.48 17.24 -34.68
N ARG A 157 -7.30 16.97 -33.65
CA ARG A 157 -7.69 15.60 -33.24
C ARG A 157 -9.13 15.24 -33.59
N THR A 158 -9.95 16.22 -33.98
CA THR A 158 -11.37 16.06 -34.34
C THR A 158 -11.65 16.67 -35.72
N ASP A 159 -12.75 16.29 -36.36
CA ASP A 159 -13.17 16.85 -37.66
C ASP A 159 -13.88 18.21 -37.55
N LEU A 160 -13.61 18.94 -36.47
CA LEU A 160 -14.20 20.24 -36.20
C LEU A 160 -13.33 21.35 -36.78
N THR A 161 -13.98 22.35 -37.36
CA THR A 161 -13.31 23.57 -37.80
C THR A 161 -12.75 24.34 -36.61
N VAL A 162 -11.73 25.17 -36.83
CA VAL A 162 -11.16 26.04 -35.78
C VAL A 162 -12.23 26.98 -35.20
N ALA A 163 -13.20 27.40 -36.02
CA ALA A 163 -14.33 28.23 -35.58
C ALA A 163 -15.24 27.47 -34.60
N GLU A 164 -15.61 26.22 -34.90
CA GLU A 164 -16.43 25.39 -34.02
C GLU A 164 -15.70 25.01 -32.72
N ALA A 165 -14.41 24.69 -32.81
CA ALA A 165 -13.58 24.43 -31.63
C ALA A 165 -13.50 25.67 -30.72
N ARG A 166 -13.37 26.87 -31.31
CA ARG A 166 -13.39 28.14 -30.56
C ARG A 166 -14.76 28.43 -29.97
N ARG A 167 -15.85 28.13 -30.69
CA ARG A 167 -17.23 28.25 -30.19
C ARG A 167 -17.45 27.38 -28.95
N ALA A 168 -17.00 26.12 -29.01
CA ALA A 168 -17.10 25.18 -27.91
C ALA A 168 -16.26 25.62 -26.69
N ALA A 169 -15.01 26.06 -26.90
CA ALA A 169 -14.06 26.29 -25.83
C ALA A 169 -14.14 27.69 -25.18
N VAL A 170 -14.43 28.75 -25.94
CA VAL A 170 -14.16 30.14 -25.49
C VAL A 170 -15.33 31.10 -25.70
N ALA A 171 -16.15 30.92 -26.73
CA ALA A 171 -17.13 31.94 -27.11
C ALA A 171 -18.13 32.29 -25.97
N PRO A 172 -18.58 33.55 -25.86
CA PRO A 172 -19.57 33.92 -24.87
C PRO A 172 -20.91 33.21 -25.14
N VAL A 173 -21.59 32.85 -24.04
CA VAL A 173 -22.89 32.18 -24.06
C VAL A 173 -23.87 33.07 -23.30
N THR A 174 -24.86 33.58 -24.01
CA THR A 174 -25.83 34.55 -23.48
C THR A 174 -27.26 34.03 -23.49
N THR A 175 -27.56 33.04 -24.33
CA THR A 175 -28.89 32.42 -24.45
C THR A 175 -28.83 30.92 -24.22
N ASP A 176 -29.98 30.31 -23.95
CA ASP A 176 -30.10 28.86 -23.83
C ASP A 176 -29.79 28.15 -25.16
N ALA A 177 -30.10 28.77 -26.29
CA ALA A 177 -29.74 28.26 -27.61
C ALA A 177 -28.22 28.17 -27.78
N ASP A 178 -27.49 29.23 -27.37
CA ASP A 178 -26.02 29.23 -27.35
C ASP A 178 -25.48 28.11 -26.45
N LEU A 179 -26.12 27.88 -25.29
CA LEU A 179 -25.70 26.87 -24.33
C LEU A 179 -25.87 25.45 -24.90
N VAL A 180 -27.01 25.18 -25.54
CA VAL A 180 -27.30 23.89 -26.19
C VAL A 180 -26.33 23.63 -27.33
N GLU A 181 -26.02 24.65 -28.14
CA GLU A 181 -25.03 24.57 -29.21
C GLU A 181 -23.64 24.18 -28.64
N VAL A 182 -23.17 24.89 -27.62
CA VAL A 182 -21.88 24.61 -26.97
C VAL A 182 -21.85 23.21 -26.34
N ALA A 183 -22.92 22.81 -25.65
CA ALA A 183 -23.02 21.48 -25.04
C ALA A 183 -22.97 20.36 -26.09
N THR A 184 -23.60 20.57 -27.25
CA THR A 184 -23.59 19.63 -28.38
C THR A 184 -22.19 19.51 -28.97
N LEU A 185 -21.51 20.64 -29.21
CA LEU A 185 -20.13 20.65 -29.70
C LEU A 185 -19.16 19.95 -28.73
N LEU A 186 -19.25 20.24 -27.42
CA LEU A 186 -18.42 19.57 -26.41
C LEU A 186 -18.67 18.05 -26.35
N THR A 187 -19.92 17.63 -26.48
CA THR A 187 -20.29 16.21 -26.52
C THR A 187 -19.73 15.52 -27.76
N ARG A 188 -19.77 16.20 -28.92
CA ARG A 188 -19.17 15.71 -30.16
C ARG A 188 -17.66 15.55 -30.04
N ILE A 189 -16.96 16.57 -29.53
CA ILE A 189 -15.50 16.51 -29.28
C ILE A 189 -15.15 15.31 -28.39
N ARG A 190 -15.88 15.11 -27.29
CA ARG A 190 -15.65 13.98 -26.38
C ARG A 190 -15.89 12.63 -27.07
N LYS A 191 -16.93 12.52 -27.89
CA LYS A 191 -17.23 11.29 -28.63
C LYS A 191 -16.13 10.98 -29.64
N ASP A 192 -15.70 11.96 -30.42
CA ASP A 192 -14.65 11.80 -31.44
C ASP A 192 -13.30 11.44 -30.80
N THR A 193 -13.01 12.00 -29.62
CA THR A 193 -11.76 11.71 -28.89
C THR A 193 -11.77 10.30 -28.27
N THR A 194 -12.92 9.83 -27.76
CA THR A 194 -13.03 8.50 -27.14
C THR A 194 -13.12 7.36 -28.16
N HIS A 195 -13.70 7.61 -29.34
CA HIS A 195 -13.88 6.58 -30.38
C HIS A 195 -12.68 6.39 -31.31
N GLY A 196 -11.51 6.93 -30.95
CA GLY A 196 -10.19 6.59 -31.52
C GLY A 196 -10.19 6.40 -33.04
N ARG A 197 -9.89 7.46 -33.80
CA ARG A 197 -9.65 7.38 -35.24
C ARG A 197 -8.62 6.26 -35.52
N ARG A 198 -9.08 5.13 -36.08
CA ARG A 198 -8.19 4.14 -36.70
C ARG A 198 -7.46 4.87 -37.84
N PRO A 199 -6.12 4.89 -37.87
CA PRO A 199 -5.40 5.51 -38.96
C PRO A 199 -5.69 4.72 -40.24
N THR A 200 -6.42 5.33 -41.17
CA THR A 200 -6.46 4.90 -42.57
C THR A 200 -5.12 5.30 -43.17
N HIS A 201 -4.17 4.37 -43.19
CA HIS A 201 -2.99 4.47 -44.02
C HIS A 201 -3.42 4.41 -45.49
N VAL A 202 -3.03 5.45 -46.24
CA VAL A 202 -2.81 5.40 -47.70
C VAL A 202 -1.34 5.06 -47.89
#